data_AF-A0A2A3HMW8-F1
#
_entry.id   AF-A0A2A3HMW8-F1
#
_cell.length_a   1.000
_cell.length_b   1.000
_cell.length_c   1.000
_cell.angle_alpha   90.00
_cell.angle_beta   90.00
_cell.angle_gamma   90.00
#
_symmetry.space_group_name_H-M   'P 1'
#
loop_
_entity.id
_entity.type
_entity.pdbx_description
1 polymer ?
#
loop_
_entity_poly.entity_id
_entity_poly.type
_entity_poly.pdbx_seq_one_letter_code
_entity_poly.pdbx_strand_id
1 'polypeptide(L)'
;MVGNIHLISFLNFFQVAVKRYNISIDQNGQPLGFKKVSITNAIVGFAENQHNDVVCLTNLTLSDSLTVNSAIEYNLLADKEWINTKLTVCDGIAYPGFPEWFDHQKNIPIFRMGTIASDPRTDYCYQQDDPVAARIAYEGFSSGGSSGSPVFAAQKGFPVGDGLQAPEGFFREMKLIGINAGHFHSDKGHSGISYFYKSSVIKDIIDKMMKK
;
A
#
# COMPACT_ATOMS: atom_id res chain seq x y z
N MET A 1 -16.59 -5.75 15.49
CA MET A 1 -15.82 -6.85 14.87
C MET A 1 -15.32 -6.31 13.53
N VAL A 2 -14.01 -6.11 13.40
CA VAL A 2 -13.41 -5.37 12.28
C VAL A 2 -13.50 -6.23 11.02
N GLY A 3 -14.37 -5.83 10.09
CA GLY A 3 -14.45 -6.43 8.76
C GLY A 3 -13.18 -6.12 7.98
N ASN A 4 -12.67 -7.12 7.28
CA ASN A 4 -11.45 -7.04 6.47
C ASN A 4 -11.47 -5.78 5.59
N ILE A 5 -10.44 -4.95 5.72
CA ILE A 5 -10.29 -3.72 4.95
C ILE A 5 -9.48 -4.05 3.71
N HIS A 6 -10.14 -3.92 2.57
CA HIS A 6 -9.55 -4.14 1.26
C HIS A 6 -8.97 -2.82 0.75
N LEU A 7 -7.67 -2.61 0.97
CA LEU A 7 -6.94 -1.55 0.27
C LEU A 7 -6.65 -2.03 -1.15
N ILE A 8 -7.36 -1.47 -2.12
CA ILE A 8 -7.12 -1.64 -3.55
C ILE A 8 -7.21 -0.23 -4.13
N SER A 9 -6.09 0.41 -4.49
CA SER A 9 -6.13 1.64 -5.30
C SER A 9 -5.96 1.27 -6.78
N PHE A 10 -6.82 1.81 -7.63
CA PHE A 10 -6.57 2.09 -9.05
C PHE A 10 -7.55 3.17 -9.52
N LEU A 11 -7.05 4.27 -10.09
CA LEU A 11 -7.79 5.07 -11.08
C LEU A 11 -7.64 4.45 -12.46
N ASN A 12 -8.73 4.59 -13.22
CA ASN A 12 -8.97 4.23 -14.62
C ASN A 12 -9.17 2.74 -14.90
N PHE A 13 -10.41 2.44 -15.33
CA PHE A 13 -11.03 1.14 -15.60
C PHE A 13 -11.52 0.40 -14.35
N PHE A 14 -12.84 0.44 -14.15
CA PHE A 14 -13.62 -0.43 -13.28
C PHE A 14 -13.57 -1.91 -13.77
N GLN A 15 -12.37 -2.49 -13.86
CA GLN A 15 -12.16 -3.91 -13.69
C GLN A 15 -11.25 -4.08 -12.49
N VAL A 16 -11.85 -4.15 -11.31
CA VAL A 16 -11.19 -4.88 -10.23
C VAL A 16 -11.24 -6.35 -10.62
N ALA A 17 -10.26 -6.77 -11.43
CA ALA A 17 -9.92 -8.17 -11.53
C ALA A 17 -9.28 -8.51 -10.19
N VAL A 18 -10.05 -9.08 -9.27
CA VAL A 18 -9.46 -9.74 -8.10
C VAL A 18 -8.71 -10.95 -8.65
N LYS A 19 -7.45 -10.75 -9.02
CA LYS A 19 -6.52 -11.81 -9.42
C LYS A 19 -5.93 -12.39 -8.14
N ARG A 20 -6.68 -13.26 -7.46
CA ARG A 20 -6.20 -14.34 -6.56
C ARG A 20 -7.32 -14.74 -5.60
N TYR A 21 -7.80 -15.99 -5.68
CA TYR A 21 -7.50 -17.07 -4.74
C TYR A 21 -8.04 -18.43 -5.27
N ASN A 22 -7.52 -19.51 -4.66
CA ASN A 22 -7.39 -20.89 -5.15
C ASN A 22 -8.65 -21.60 -5.64
N ILE A 23 -8.48 -22.41 -6.69
CA ILE A 23 -9.32 -23.59 -6.95
C ILE A 23 -8.78 -24.82 -6.18
N SER A 24 -7.46 -24.84 -5.90
CA SER A 24 -6.78 -25.86 -5.07
C SER A 24 -5.31 -25.47 -4.81
N ILE A 25 -4.70 -25.97 -3.73
CA ILE A 25 -3.25 -25.91 -3.47
C ILE A 25 -2.62 -27.27 -3.78
N ASP A 26 -1.40 -27.30 -4.31
CA ASP A 26 -0.65 -28.55 -4.43
C ASP A 26 -0.15 -29.03 -3.06
N GLN A 27 0.40 -30.24 -3.02
CA GLN A 27 0.98 -30.84 -1.81
C GLN A 27 2.13 -30.02 -1.18
N ASN A 28 2.67 -29.02 -1.89
CA ASN A 28 3.73 -28.13 -1.43
C ASN A 28 3.19 -26.73 -1.04
N GLY A 29 1.86 -26.55 -1.03
CA GLY A 29 1.22 -25.28 -0.72
C GLY A 29 1.25 -24.25 -1.86
N GLN A 30 1.58 -24.67 -3.09
CA GLN A 30 1.60 -23.78 -4.26
C GLN A 30 0.18 -23.61 -4.83
N PRO A 31 -0.21 -22.40 -5.29
CA PRO A 31 -1.50 -22.20 -5.96
C PRO A 31 -1.57 -23.00 -7.27
N LEU A 32 -2.64 -23.77 -7.50
CA LEU A 32 -2.82 -24.57 -8.72
C LEU A 32 -3.44 -23.78 -9.91
N GLY A 33 -3.82 -22.52 -9.72
CA GLY A 33 -4.37 -21.68 -10.80
C GLY A 33 -5.02 -20.38 -10.31
N PHE A 34 -5.48 -19.56 -11.26
CA PHE A 34 -6.14 -18.27 -10.98
C PHE A 34 -7.59 -18.28 -11.44
N LYS A 35 -8.47 -17.76 -10.58
CA LYS A 35 -9.85 -17.42 -10.92
C LYS A 35 -9.97 -15.90 -10.98
N LYS A 36 -10.41 -15.37 -12.12
CA LYS A 36 -10.82 -13.97 -12.22
C LYS A 36 -12.25 -13.88 -11.69
N VAL A 37 -12.47 -13.01 -10.71
CA VAL A 37 -13.80 -12.71 -10.18
C VAL A 37 -14.06 -11.23 -10.36
N SER A 38 -15.30 -10.90 -10.74
CA SER A 38 -15.73 -9.52 -10.95
C SER A 38 -16.41 -9.01 -9.69
N ILE A 39 -16.15 -7.75 -9.34
CA ILE A 39 -16.96 -7.04 -8.35
C ILE A 39 -18.29 -6.66 -9.02
N THR A 40 -19.40 -7.14 -8.49
CA THR A 40 -20.75 -6.84 -8.98
C THR A 40 -21.39 -5.68 -8.25
N ASN A 41 -21.00 -5.43 -6.99
CA ASN A 41 -21.43 -4.28 -6.22
C ASN A 41 -20.36 -3.90 -5.17
N ALA A 42 -20.27 -2.62 -4.83
CA ALA A 42 -19.40 -2.12 -3.77
C ALA A 42 -19.88 -0.75 -3.27
N ILE A 43 -19.66 -0.47 -1.99
CA ILE A 43 -19.71 0.89 -1.48
C ILE A 43 -18.35 1.54 -1.74
N VAL A 44 -18.35 2.67 -2.44
CA VAL A 44 -17.16 3.38 -2.87
C VAL A 44 -16.95 4.62 -2.01
N GLY A 45 -15.78 4.74 -1.40
CA GLY A 45 -15.33 5.93 -0.68
C GLY A 45 -14.18 6.60 -1.40
N PHE A 46 -14.30 7.90 -1.61
CA PHE A 46 -13.27 8.73 -2.25
C PHE A 46 -12.56 9.60 -1.21
N ALA A 47 -11.29 9.88 -1.46
CA ALA A 47 -10.57 10.91 -0.72
C ALA A 47 -11.28 12.27 -0.82
N GLU A 48 -11.24 13.07 0.25
CA GLU A 48 -11.82 14.42 0.22
C GLU A 48 -11.05 15.36 -0.69
N ASN A 49 -9.73 15.27 -0.65
CA ASN A 49 -8.87 15.92 -1.63
C ASN A 49 -8.79 15.04 -2.87
N GLN A 50 -9.41 15.50 -3.97
CA GLN A 50 -9.43 14.81 -5.27
C GLN A 50 -8.04 14.57 -5.88
N HIS A 51 -7.01 15.28 -5.42
CA HIS A 51 -5.63 15.07 -5.89
C HIS A 51 -4.93 13.90 -5.18
N ASN A 52 -5.54 13.38 -4.11
CA ASN A 52 -5.22 12.05 -3.61
C ASN A 52 -5.95 11.02 -4.47
N ASP A 53 -5.22 10.39 -5.38
CA ASP A 53 -5.71 9.28 -6.18
C ASP A 53 -5.79 7.99 -5.34
N VAL A 54 -6.78 7.98 -4.43
CA VAL A 54 -7.06 6.91 -3.49
C VAL A 54 -8.56 6.70 -3.40
N VAL A 55 -8.98 5.46 -3.58
CA VAL A 55 -10.36 4.99 -3.43
C VAL A 55 -10.38 3.80 -2.49
N CYS A 56 -11.41 3.70 -1.66
CA CYS A 56 -11.68 2.52 -0.83
C CYS A 56 -12.98 1.86 -1.27
N LEU A 57 -12.96 0.54 -1.35
CA LEU A 57 -14.14 -0.27 -1.65
C LEU A 57 -14.50 -1.12 -0.43
N THR A 58 -15.75 -1.05 0.00
CA THR A 58 -16.28 -1.84 1.12
C THR A 58 -17.58 -2.54 0.74
N ASN A 59 -18.04 -3.49 1.55
CA ASN A 59 -19.25 -4.29 1.29
C ASN A 59 -19.28 -4.88 -0.13
N LEU A 60 -18.15 -5.49 -0.51
CA LEU A 60 -17.97 -6.07 -1.83
C LEU A 60 -18.95 -7.21 -2.05
N THR A 61 -19.72 -7.13 -3.13
CA THR A 61 -20.41 -8.28 -3.71
C THR A 61 -19.64 -8.71 -4.94
N LEU A 62 -19.42 -10.03 -5.04
CA LEU A 62 -18.60 -10.62 -6.08
C LEU A 62 -19.47 -11.53 -6.95
N SER A 63 -19.08 -11.69 -8.22
CA SER A 63 -19.75 -12.62 -9.14
C SER A 63 -19.60 -14.09 -8.72
N ASP A 64 -18.67 -14.37 -7.80
CA ASP A 64 -18.37 -15.68 -7.27
C ASP A 64 -17.76 -15.57 -5.86
N SER A 65 -17.77 -16.65 -5.10
CA SER A 65 -17.14 -16.70 -3.78
C SER A 65 -15.62 -16.58 -3.90
N LEU A 66 -15.02 -15.70 -3.08
CA LEU A 66 -13.58 -15.60 -2.90
C LEU A 66 -13.26 -15.74 -1.42
N THR A 67 -12.22 -16.54 -1.13
CA THR A 67 -11.62 -16.57 0.21
C THR A 67 -10.44 -15.60 0.22
N VAL A 68 -10.40 -14.70 1.20
CA VAL A 68 -9.31 -13.76 1.38
C VAL A 68 -8.24 -14.44 2.23
N ASN A 69 -7.11 -14.85 1.65
CA ASN A 69 -6.10 -15.59 2.44
C ASN A 69 -5.27 -14.69 3.35
N SER A 70 -5.26 -13.37 3.13
CA SER A 70 -4.54 -12.43 3.98
C SER A 70 -5.20 -11.06 3.89
N ALA A 71 -5.53 -10.49 5.05
CA ALA A 71 -6.09 -9.15 5.18
C ALA A 71 -5.09 -8.28 5.95
N ILE A 72 -4.98 -7.01 5.55
CA ILE A 72 -4.23 -6.03 6.33
C ILE A 72 -5.18 -5.50 7.39
N GLU A 73 -4.81 -5.70 8.65
CA GLU A 73 -5.60 -5.17 9.76
C GLU A 73 -5.61 -3.65 9.73
N TYR A 74 -6.75 -3.05 10.10
CA TYR A 74 -6.89 -1.60 10.19
C TYR A 74 -5.81 -0.94 11.06
N ASN A 75 -5.40 -1.64 12.12
CA ASN A 75 -4.39 -1.16 13.07
C ASN A 75 -2.98 -1.13 12.47
N LEU A 76 -2.71 -1.84 11.36
CA LEU A 76 -1.46 -1.75 10.63
C LEU A 76 -1.36 -0.48 9.76
N LEU A 77 -2.48 0.20 9.48
CA LEU A 77 -2.45 1.50 8.79
C LEU A 77 -1.87 2.57 9.72
N ALA A 78 -0.79 3.21 9.28
CA ALA A 78 -0.29 4.41 9.95
C ALA A 78 -1.27 5.56 9.74
N ASP A 79 -1.61 6.25 10.83
CA ASP A 79 -2.32 7.52 10.78
C ASP A 79 -1.35 8.69 10.58
N LYS A 80 -1.90 9.90 10.52
CA LYS A 80 -1.14 11.13 10.33
C LYS A 80 -0.15 11.39 11.47
N GLU A 81 -0.55 11.11 12.71
CA GLU A 81 0.31 11.32 13.87
C GLU A 81 1.52 10.39 13.84
N TRP A 82 1.29 9.10 13.56
CA TRP A 82 2.34 8.10 13.42
C TRP A 82 3.31 8.47 12.29
N ILE A 83 2.81 8.84 11.11
CA ILE A 83 3.66 9.26 9.99
C ILE A 83 4.52 10.46 10.38
N ASN A 84 3.94 11.45 11.06
CA ASN A 84 4.65 12.68 11.40
C ASN A 84 5.67 12.52 12.52
N THR A 85 5.52 11.52 13.39
CA THR A 85 6.34 11.37 14.61
C THR A 85 7.28 10.16 14.57
N LYS A 86 6.98 9.13 13.77
CA LYS A 86 7.74 7.87 13.75
C LYS A 86 8.46 7.60 12.43
N LEU A 87 7.94 8.10 11.31
CA LEU A 87 8.57 7.92 10.00
C LEU A 87 9.61 9.03 9.78
N THR A 88 10.79 8.67 9.29
CA THR A 88 11.87 9.63 9.00
C THR A 88 12.47 9.39 7.63
N VAL A 89 13.17 10.40 7.09
CA VAL A 89 14.01 10.25 5.90
C VAL A 89 15.03 9.14 6.15
N CYS A 90 15.38 8.39 5.09
CA CYS A 90 16.19 7.18 5.13
C CYS A 90 15.56 5.96 5.80
N ASP A 91 14.29 6.01 6.23
CA ASP A 91 13.59 4.81 6.69
C ASP A 91 13.46 3.79 5.57
N GLY A 92 13.85 2.55 5.87
CA GLY A 92 13.62 1.43 4.95
C GLY A 92 12.13 1.19 4.73
N ILE A 93 11.77 1.02 3.47
CA ILE A 93 10.43 0.59 3.07
C ILE A 93 10.49 -0.74 2.32
N ALA A 94 9.36 -1.45 2.31
CA ALA A 94 9.17 -2.64 1.51
C ALA A 94 7.78 -2.65 0.88
N TYR A 95 7.69 -3.10 -0.37
CA TYR A 95 6.42 -3.25 -1.06
C TYR A 95 6.46 -4.45 -2.03
N PRO A 96 5.41 -5.27 -2.09
CA PRO A 96 5.23 -6.22 -3.18
C PRO A 96 4.77 -5.47 -4.44
N GLY A 97 5.02 -6.04 -5.62
CA GLY A 97 4.44 -5.53 -6.88
C GLY A 97 4.37 -6.63 -7.93
N PHE A 98 3.59 -6.40 -8.99
CA PHE A 98 3.51 -7.27 -10.16
C PHE A 98 4.07 -6.54 -11.38
N PRO A 99 5.35 -6.15 -11.37
CA PRO A 99 5.96 -5.49 -12.52
C PRO A 99 5.99 -6.41 -13.74
N GLU A 100 6.15 -5.91 -14.96
CA GLU A 100 6.14 -6.74 -16.18
C GLU A 100 6.97 -8.05 -16.10
N TRP A 101 8.04 -8.05 -15.32
CA TRP A 101 8.97 -9.15 -15.09
C TRP A 101 8.73 -9.90 -13.76
N PHE A 102 7.50 -9.87 -13.21
CA PHE A 102 7.11 -10.69 -12.07
C PHE A 102 7.21 -12.20 -12.41
N ASP A 103 7.18 -13.08 -11.39
CA ASP A 103 7.17 -14.52 -11.64
C ASP A 103 5.80 -14.91 -12.23
N HIS A 104 5.69 -14.94 -13.55
CA HIS A 104 4.45 -15.29 -14.27
C HIS A 104 4.04 -16.75 -14.08
N GLN A 105 5.01 -17.65 -13.90
CA GLN A 105 4.74 -19.08 -13.76
C GLN A 105 3.99 -19.36 -12.47
N LYS A 106 4.39 -18.71 -11.37
CA LYS A 106 3.77 -18.87 -10.05
C LYS A 106 2.83 -17.71 -9.70
N ASN A 107 2.77 -16.70 -10.56
CA ASN A 107 2.12 -15.41 -10.34
C ASN A 107 2.50 -14.80 -9.00
N ILE A 108 3.78 -14.85 -8.60
CA ILE A 108 4.27 -14.35 -7.31
C ILE A 108 4.72 -12.90 -7.48
N PRO A 109 4.30 -11.97 -6.60
CA PRO A 109 4.77 -10.59 -6.66
C PRO A 109 6.26 -10.54 -6.35
N ILE A 110 6.93 -9.57 -6.93
CA ILE A 110 8.31 -9.27 -6.57
C ILE A 110 8.31 -8.28 -5.41
N PHE A 111 9.01 -8.64 -4.34
CA PHE A 111 9.23 -7.74 -3.21
C PHE A 111 10.38 -6.79 -3.52
N ARG A 112 10.11 -5.51 -3.35
CA ARG A 112 11.08 -4.42 -3.53
C ARG A 112 11.28 -3.72 -2.20
N MET A 113 12.48 -3.17 -2.04
CA MET A 113 12.81 -2.29 -0.93
C MET A 113 13.32 -0.96 -1.46
N GLY A 114 13.30 0.04 -0.59
CA GLY A 114 13.76 1.39 -0.87
C GLY A 114 13.90 2.18 0.42
N THR A 115 14.11 3.50 0.30
CA THR A 115 14.21 4.38 1.46
C THR A 115 13.37 5.64 1.31
N ILE A 116 12.78 6.15 2.40
CA ILE A 116 12.06 7.43 2.38
C ILE A 116 13.03 8.55 1.95
N ALA A 117 12.66 9.31 0.93
CA ALA A 117 13.51 10.33 0.31
C ALA A 117 13.04 11.78 0.56
N SER A 118 11.76 11.98 0.86
CA SER A 118 11.21 13.29 1.27
C SER A 118 10.84 13.32 2.75
N ASP A 119 10.76 14.52 3.33
CA ASP A 119 10.23 14.70 4.68
C ASP A 119 8.78 14.17 4.76
N PRO A 120 8.49 13.14 5.58
CA PRO A 120 7.16 12.53 5.65
C PRO A 120 6.11 13.45 6.30
N ARG A 121 6.54 14.48 7.03
CA ARG A 121 5.66 15.45 7.71
C ARG A 121 5.00 16.41 6.74
N THR A 122 5.59 16.60 5.57
CA THR A 122 5.07 17.48 4.53
C THR A 122 4.50 16.65 3.39
N ASP A 123 3.64 17.28 2.59
CA ASP A 123 3.08 16.67 1.39
C ASP A 123 4.05 16.95 0.24
N TYR A 124 4.74 15.91 -0.22
CA TYR A 124 5.79 16.06 -1.23
C TYR A 124 5.20 16.62 -2.53
N CYS A 125 5.94 17.55 -3.12
CA CYS A 125 5.59 18.28 -4.33
C CYS A 125 6.79 18.26 -5.27
N TYR A 126 6.61 17.72 -6.49
CA TYR A 126 7.71 17.60 -7.44
C TYR A 126 7.88 18.90 -8.25
N GLN A 127 6.77 19.48 -8.70
CA GLN A 127 6.74 20.77 -9.37
C GLN A 127 5.99 21.80 -8.53
N GLN A 128 6.40 23.07 -8.60
CA GLN A 128 5.80 24.14 -7.79
C GLN A 128 4.27 24.27 -7.98
N ASP A 129 3.78 23.99 -9.20
CA ASP A 129 2.38 24.10 -9.57
C ASP A 129 1.62 22.76 -9.45
N ASP A 130 2.28 21.69 -8.99
CA ASP A 130 1.58 20.43 -8.71
C ASP A 130 0.53 20.65 -7.62
N PRO A 131 -0.66 20.06 -7.75
CA PRO A 131 -1.66 20.15 -6.70
C PRO A 131 -1.15 19.51 -5.41
N VAL A 132 -1.54 20.09 -4.28
CA VAL A 132 -1.25 19.53 -2.96
C VAL A 132 -1.94 18.18 -2.84
N ALA A 133 -1.16 17.15 -2.57
CA ALA A 133 -1.64 15.79 -2.33
C ALA A 133 -0.74 15.12 -1.30
N ALA A 134 -1.31 14.23 -0.50
CA ALA A 134 -0.68 13.54 0.62
C ALA A 134 0.33 12.50 0.12
N ARG A 135 1.43 12.97 -0.47
CA ARG A 135 2.46 12.17 -1.13
C ARG A 135 3.72 12.14 -0.27
N ILE A 136 4.44 11.02 -0.34
CA ILE A 136 5.82 10.89 0.15
C ILE A 136 6.65 10.32 -1.00
N ALA A 137 7.80 10.95 -1.27
CA ALA A 137 8.78 10.42 -2.19
C ALA A 137 9.71 9.42 -1.49
N TYR A 138 10.13 8.40 -2.23
CA TYR A 138 11.08 7.40 -1.78
C TYR A 138 12.07 7.06 -2.89
N GLU A 139 13.29 6.71 -2.50
CA GLU A 139 14.29 6.13 -3.38
C GLU A 139 13.98 4.65 -3.56
N GLY A 140 13.83 4.25 -4.83
CA GLY A 140 13.45 2.90 -5.22
C GLY A 140 12.73 2.91 -6.57
N PHE A 141 12.87 1.82 -7.31
CA PHE A 141 12.28 1.69 -8.64
C PHE A 141 10.86 1.09 -8.58
N SER A 142 9.86 1.96 -8.74
CA SER A 142 8.48 1.56 -8.98
C SER A 142 8.23 1.50 -10.48
N SER A 143 8.13 0.31 -11.05
CA SER A 143 7.73 0.15 -12.46
C SER A 143 6.22 -0.03 -12.59
N GLY A 144 5.70 0.13 -13.81
CA GLY A 144 4.32 -0.27 -14.14
C GLY A 144 4.03 -1.67 -13.61
N GLY A 145 2.87 -1.84 -12.96
CA GLY A 145 2.52 -3.04 -12.19
C GLY A 145 2.82 -2.96 -10.69
N SER A 146 3.46 -1.88 -10.22
CA SER A 146 3.65 -1.60 -8.78
C SER A 146 2.63 -0.61 -8.21
N SER A 147 1.92 0.16 -9.06
CA SER A 147 0.83 1.04 -8.64
C SER A 147 -0.27 0.26 -7.93
N GLY A 148 -0.85 0.84 -6.88
CA GLY A 148 -1.86 0.17 -6.05
C GLY A 148 -1.26 -0.73 -4.96
N SER A 149 0.05 -0.96 -4.97
CA SER A 149 0.69 -1.86 -4.00
C SER A 149 0.85 -1.23 -2.62
N PRO A 150 0.65 -1.99 -1.53
CA PRO A 150 0.88 -1.50 -0.17
C PRO A 150 2.36 -1.23 0.07
N VAL A 151 2.67 -0.09 0.67
CA VAL A 151 4.03 0.31 1.06
C VAL A 151 4.17 0.25 2.57
N PHE A 152 5.03 -0.63 3.05
CA PHE A 152 5.30 -0.82 4.47
C PHE A 152 6.58 -0.11 4.88
N ALA A 153 6.56 0.57 6.03
CA ALA A 153 7.78 0.99 6.71
C ALA A 153 8.36 -0.23 7.43
N ALA A 154 9.58 -0.65 7.08
CA ALA A 154 10.24 -1.78 7.70
C ALA A 154 10.42 -1.55 9.21
N GLN A 155 10.42 -2.59 10.03
CA GLN A 155 10.63 -2.44 11.47
C GLN A 155 11.99 -1.80 11.77
N LYS A 156 12.06 -0.91 12.76
CA LYS A 156 13.32 -0.48 13.37
C LYS A 156 13.50 -1.13 14.73
N GLY A 157 14.73 -1.56 15.02
CA GLY A 157 15.09 -2.18 16.29
C GLY A 157 14.26 -3.41 16.64
N PHE A 158 14.16 -3.71 17.92
CA PHE A 158 13.38 -4.81 18.48
C PHE A 158 12.79 -4.40 19.83
N PRO A 159 11.69 -5.02 20.28
CA PRO A 159 11.13 -4.77 21.60
C PRO A 159 12.16 -5.13 22.68
N VAL A 160 12.41 -4.22 23.61
CA VAL A 160 13.25 -4.50 24.78
C VAL A 160 12.37 -4.96 25.94
N GLY A 161 12.76 -6.06 26.59
CA GLY A 161 12.15 -6.53 27.83
C GLY A 161 12.90 -6.00 29.06
N ASP A 162 12.58 -6.54 30.24
CA ASP A 162 13.06 -6.04 31.55
C ASP A 162 14.59 -6.00 31.72
N GLY A 163 15.35 -6.71 30.90
CA GLY A 163 16.81 -6.81 30.97
C GLY A 163 17.60 -5.87 30.05
N LEU A 164 16.95 -5.11 29.17
CA LEU A 164 17.62 -4.23 28.19
C LEU A 164 17.03 -2.82 28.22
N GLN A 165 17.90 -1.81 28.19
CA GLN A 165 17.51 -0.41 28.03
C GLN A 165 17.81 0.04 26.62
N ALA A 166 16.89 0.79 26.02
CA ALA A 166 17.06 1.37 24.70
C ALA A 166 16.61 2.84 24.69
N PRO A 167 17.22 3.68 23.85
CA PRO A 167 16.78 5.06 23.71
C PRO A 167 15.36 5.15 23.15
N GLU A 168 14.70 6.28 23.38
CA GLU A 168 13.41 6.57 22.75
C GLU A 168 13.52 6.48 21.22
N GLY A 169 12.55 5.82 20.59
CA GLY A 169 12.54 5.61 19.14
C GLY A 169 13.45 4.49 18.62
N PHE A 170 14.13 3.74 19.50
CA PHE A 170 14.90 2.55 19.11
C PHE A 170 14.03 1.52 18.38
N PHE A 171 12.88 1.22 18.95
CA PHE A 171 11.90 0.32 18.36
C PHE A 171 10.81 1.13 17.64
N ARG A 172 10.56 0.77 16.38
CA ARG A 172 9.38 1.18 15.62
C ARG A 172 8.80 -0.04 14.93
N GLU A 173 7.56 -0.35 15.24
CA GLU A 173 6.84 -1.44 14.58
C GLU A 173 6.67 -1.19 13.08
N MET A 174 6.44 -2.28 12.33
CA MET A 174 6.05 -2.19 10.94
C MET A 174 4.63 -1.60 10.82
N LYS A 175 4.45 -0.65 9.91
CA LYS A 175 3.13 -0.13 9.50
C LYS A 175 3.02 -0.05 7.99
N LEU A 176 1.80 -0.21 7.49
CA LEU A 176 1.41 0.23 6.15
C LEU A 176 1.35 1.76 6.16
N ILE A 177 2.27 2.40 5.45
CA ILE A 177 2.45 3.87 5.42
C ILE A 177 1.89 4.51 4.16
N GLY A 178 1.50 3.72 3.16
CA GLY A 178 0.85 4.23 1.98
C GLY A 178 0.57 3.20 0.89
N ILE A 179 0.08 3.71 -0.24
CA ILE A 179 -0.09 2.95 -1.46
C ILE A 179 0.74 3.57 -2.57
N ASN A 180 1.56 2.73 -3.21
CA ASN A 180 2.43 3.12 -4.30
C ASN A 180 1.61 3.67 -5.47
N ALA A 181 2.00 4.84 -5.97
CA ALA A 181 1.19 5.59 -6.93
C ALA A 181 1.92 5.78 -8.26
N GLY A 182 3.24 5.99 -8.23
CA GLY A 182 4.02 6.12 -9.46
C GLY A 182 5.47 6.45 -9.21
N HIS A 183 6.10 6.97 -10.26
CA HIS A 183 7.48 7.41 -10.22
C HIS A 183 7.71 8.67 -11.02
N PHE A 184 8.81 9.36 -10.70
CA PHE A 184 9.26 10.50 -11.47
C PHE A 184 10.18 10.03 -12.59
N HIS A 185 9.98 10.60 -13.77
CA HIS A 185 10.76 10.29 -14.95
C HIS A 185 12.03 11.15 -14.98
N SER A 186 13.12 10.58 -15.49
CA SER A 186 14.30 11.28 -15.97
C SER A 186 14.33 11.23 -17.50
N ASP A 187 15.21 12.00 -18.14
CA ASP A 187 15.33 12.11 -19.60
C ASP A 187 15.50 10.76 -20.32
N LYS A 188 15.91 9.70 -19.60
CA LYS A 188 16.16 8.36 -20.16
C LYS A 188 15.40 7.23 -19.44
N GLY A 189 14.40 7.54 -18.61
CA GLY A 189 13.59 6.51 -17.95
C GLY A 189 13.20 6.86 -16.52
N HIS A 190 13.39 5.93 -15.60
CA HIS A 190 13.03 6.10 -14.20
C HIS A 190 14.11 6.92 -13.47
N SER A 191 13.72 7.94 -12.70
CA SER A 191 14.67 8.83 -11.97
C SER A 191 15.39 8.18 -10.79
N GLY A 192 14.89 7.03 -10.35
CA GLY A 192 15.27 6.39 -9.08
C GLY A 192 14.38 6.83 -7.92
N ILE A 193 13.53 7.85 -8.13
CA ILE A 193 12.58 8.34 -7.15
C ILE A 193 11.15 7.96 -7.55
N SER A 194 10.46 7.36 -6.59
CA SER A 194 9.06 6.97 -6.67
C SER A 194 8.24 7.68 -5.59
N TYR A 195 6.91 7.55 -5.65
CA TYR A 195 6.06 8.11 -4.61
C TYR A 195 4.84 7.24 -4.30
N PHE A 196 4.34 7.40 -3.08
CA PHE A 196 3.11 6.78 -2.61
C PHE A 196 2.18 7.82 -1.96
N TYR A 197 0.88 7.54 -1.94
CA TYR A 197 -0.08 8.30 -1.14
C TYR A 197 -0.10 7.79 0.30
N LYS A 198 -0.07 8.70 1.28
CA LYS A 198 -0.02 8.40 2.72
C LYS A 198 -1.23 7.55 3.15
N SER A 199 -0.97 6.54 3.99
CA SER A 199 -2.00 5.65 4.55
C SER A 199 -3.05 6.37 5.40
N SER A 200 -2.72 7.56 5.93
CA SER A 200 -3.67 8.41 6.65
C SER A 200 -4.90 8.73 5.79
N VAL A 201 -4.73 8.96 4.48
CA VAL A 201 -5.85 9.21 3.56
C VAL A 201 -6.79 8.01 3.51
N ILE A 202 -6.25 6.79 3.54
CA ILE A 202 -7.06 5.58 3.53
C ILE A 202 -7.86 5.47 4.83
N LYS A 203 -7.22 5.70 5.99
CA LYS A 203 -7.93 5.71 7.28
C LYS A 203 -9.05 6.75 7.28
N ASP A 204 -8.80 7.96 6.78
CA ASP A 204 -9.80 9.02 6.71
C ASP A 204 -11.03 8.59 5.88
N ILE A 205 -10.80 7.96 4.72
CA ILE A 205 -11.89 7.43 3.88
C ILE A 205 -12.67 6.35 4.63
N ILE A 206 -11.97 5.36 5.21
CA ILE A 206 -12.59 4.25 5.95
C ILE A 206 -13.42 4.76 7.11
N ASP A 207 -12.87 5.65 7.94
CA ASP A 207 -13.55 6.19 9.11
C ASP A 207 -14.80 6.98 8.71
N LYS A 208 -14.73 7.74 7.61
CA LYS A 208 -15.88 8.44 7.04
C LYS A 208 -16.95 7.49 6.54
N MET A 209 -16.57 6.34 6.00
CA MET A 209 -17.51 5.31 5.55
C MET A 209 -18.16 4.56 6.73
N MET A 210 -17.44 4.36 7.83
CA MET A 210 -17.92 3.64 9.02
C MET A 210 -18.76 4.49 9.98
N LYS A 211 -18.65 5.82 9.93
CA LYS A 211 -19.45 6.76 10.74
C LYS A 211 -20.85 7.06 10.16
N LYS A 212 -21.21 6.43 9.03
CA LYS A 212 -22.52 6.53 8.39
C LYS A 212 -23.37 5.30 8.72
#